data_AF-A0A382SJ75-F1
#
_entry.id   AF-A0A382SJ75-F1
#
_cell.length_a   1.000
_cell.length_b   1.000
_cell.length_c   1.000
_cell.angle_alpha   90.00
_cell.angle_beta   90.00
_cell.angle_gamma   90.00
#
_symmetry.space_group_name_H-M   'P 1'
#
loop_
_entity.id
_entity.type
_entity.pdbx_description
1 polymer ?
#
loop_
_entity_poly.entity_id
_entity_poly.type
_entity_poly.pdbx_seq_one_letter_code
_entity_poly.pdbx_strand_id
1 'polypeptide(L)'
;MQLDKGLVKVEKSSHYGRYLLVIGILVISFSLSFVLRIQPAEYGFELNEYDPFFNYRATQFMIENGFPAYLEWHDDLSWHPYGRDVSATSQVMLHTVAGMLHQTFGMGSTLYDFTMWFPVVIGSLTTVVIFALVRTVSSTTAGLLASLFFAISPIILLRGSIGWFKSEPLGLFFGLLAVYLLLSGIKSDKGKVSVAKIVGASILLAFGLASWGGVQFFILPIGLFFLALPFLRKDNKFIIWTSVVFASVFLLAAASFDAIPSAADQKPGLGYIPTLSGWFLIGCTTFLVVSTIIM
;
A
#
# COMPACT_ATOMS: atom_id res chain seq x y z
N MET A 1 13.47 -5.67 -67.20
CA MET A 1 12.84 -6.48 -66.14
C MET A 1 13.02 -5.72 -64.82
N GLN A 2 12.11 -4.80 -64.53
CA GLN A 2 12.11 -4.03 -63.27
C GLN A 2 11.47 -4.91 -62.19
N LEU A 3 12.25 -5.24 -61.16
CA LEU A 3 11.74 -5.92 -59.97
C LEU A 3 10.93 -4.90 -59.14
N ASP A 4 9.63 -5.14 -59.11
CA ASP A 4 8.66 -4.42 -58.29
C ASP A 4 8.99 -4.70 -56.82
N LYS A 5 9.66 -3.74 -56.17
CA LYS A 5 9.88 -3.76 -54.71
C LYS A 5 8.54 -3.42 -54.06
N GLY A 6 7.71 -4.44 -53.89
CA GLY A 6 6.51 -4.39 -53.08
C GLY A 6 6.82 -3.73 -51.75
N LEU A 7 6.33 -2.50 -51.59
CA LEU A 7 6.30 -1.75 -50.35
C LEU A 7 5.64 -2.64 -49.29
N VAL A 8 6.44 -3.27 -48.43
CA VAL A 8 5.96 -3.79 -47.15
C VAL A 8 5.49 -2.58 -46.37
N LYS A 9 4.19 -2.30 -46.48
CA LYS A 9 3.51 -1.28 -45.70
C LYS A 9 3.59 -1.77 -44.25
N VAL A 10 4.55 -1.24 -43.50
CA VAL A 10 4.63 -1.44 -42.06
C VAL A 10 3.39 -0.76 -41.49
N GLU A 11 2.29 -1.51 -41.37
CA GLU A 11 1.11 -1.06 -40.64
C GLU A 11 1.57 -0.73 -39.23
N LYS A 12 1.59 0.57 -38.91
CA LYS A 12 1.72 1.03 -37.54
C LYS A 12 0.60 0.36 -36.75
N SER A 13 0.95 -0.65 -35.95
CA SER A 13 0.05 -1.26 -34.98
C SER A 13 -0.72 -0.16 -34.26
N SER A 14 -2.05 -0.17 -34.43
CA SER A 14 -2.90 0.86 -33.84
C SER A 14 -2.67 0.89 -32.33
N HIS A 15 -2.29 2.06 -31.82
CA HIS A 15 -2.07 2.26 -30.38
C HIS A 15 -3.27 1.77 -29.54
N TYR A 16 -4.49 1.82 -30.10
CA TYR A 16 -5.70 1.27 -29.48
C TYR A 16 -5.63 -0.23 -29.20
N GLY A 17 -5.15 -1.05 -30.16
CA GLY A 17 -5.05 -2.50 -29.96
C GLY A 17 -4.13 -2.87 -28.80
N ARG A 18 -3.02 -2.12 -28.65
CA ARG A 18 -2.09 -2.29 -27.52
C ARG A 18 -2.72 -1.89 -26.19
N TYR A 19 -3.50 -0.80 -26.14
CA TYR A 19 -4.20 -0.40 -24.91
C TYR A 19 -5.28 -1.40 -24.51
N LEU A 20 -6.06 -1.91 -25.48
CA LEU A 20 -7.06 -2.94 -25.24
C LEU A 20 -6.42 -4.23 -24.72
N LEU A 21 -5.28 -4.64 -25.26
CA LEU A 21 -4.53 -5.79 -24.76
C LEU A 21 -4.06 -5.60 -23.32
N VAL A 22 -3.51 -4.42 -22.98
CA VAL A 22 -3.09 -4.09 -21.61
C VAL A 22 -4.29 -4.16 -20.66
N ILE A 23 -5.41 -3.52 -21.00
CA ILE A 23 -6.62 -3.54 -20.18
C ILE A 23 -7.13 -4.98 -20.03
N GLY A 24 -7.20 -5.75 -21.13
CA GLY A 24 -7.65 -7.13 -21.12
C GLY A 24 -6.82 -8.02 -20.20
N ILE A 25 -5.49 -7.92 -20.26
CA ILE A 25 -4.61 -8.72 -19.37
C ILE A 25 -4.73 -8.27 -17.91
N LEU A 26 -4.94 -6.98 -17.63
CA LEU A 26 -5.17 -6.51 -16.26
C LEU A 26 -6.50 -7.01 -15.70
N VAL A 27 -7.57 -7.00 -16.50
CA VAL A 27 -8.86 -7.60 -16.13
C VAL A 27 -8.68 -9.09 -15.86
N ILE A 28 -7.95 -9.82 -16.72
CA ILE A 28 -7.64 -11.25 -16.50
C ILE A 28 -6.84 -11.44 -15.20
N SER A 29 -5.81 -10.63 -14.95
CA SER A 29 -4.96 -10.74 -13.75
C SER A 29 -5.79 -10.50 -12.47
N PHE A 30 -6.62 -9.45 -12.48
CA PHE A 30 -7.52 -9.13 -11.38
C PHE A 30 -8.52 -10.26 -11.14
N SER A 31 -9.24 -10.69 -12.20
CA SER A 31 -10.26 -11.73 -12.11
C SER A 31 -9.67 -13.08 -11.67
N LEU A 32 -8.48 -13.42 -12.17
CA LEU A 32 -7.77 -14.65 -11.77
C LEU A 32 -7.41 -14.60 -10.28
N SER A 33 -6.82 -13.50 -9.80
CA SER A 33 -6.52 -13.35 -8.37
C SER A 33 -7.80 -13.41 -7.52
N PHE A 34 -8.89 -12.80 -8.00
CA PHE A 34 -10.18 -12.78 -7.31
C PHE A 34 -10.76 -14.18 -7.16
N VAL A 35 -10.88 -14.94 -8.26
CA VAL A 35 -11.41 -16.32 -8.24
C VAL A 35 -10.58 -17.24 -7.37
N LEU A 36 -9.25 -17.15 -7.43
CA LEU A 36 -8.35 -17.97 -6.62
C LEU A 36 -8.48 -17.66 -5.11
N ARG A 37 -8.68 -16.40 -4.74
CA ARG A 37 -8.85 -15.99 -3.33
C ARG A 37 -10.19 -16.42 -2.74
N ILE A 38 -11.20 -16.68 -3.57
CA ILE A 38 -12.55 -17.09 -3.13
C ILE A 38 -12.66 -18.60 -2.91
N GLN A 39 -11.73 -19.40 -3.44
CA GLN A 39 -11.80 -20.86 -3.35
C GLN A 39 -12.17 -21.38 -1.95
N PRO A 40 -11.61 -20.85 -0.83
CA PRO A 40 -11.96 -21.33 0.50
C PRO A 40 -13.44 -21.16 0.91
N ALA A 41 -14.22 -20.33 0.22
CA ALA A 41 -15.66 -20.19 0.45
C ALA A 41 -16.43 -21.49 0.23
N GLU A 42 -15.86 -22.46 -0.50
CA GLU A 42 -16.47 -23.79 -0.67
C GLU A 42 -16.61 -24.56 0.64
N TYR A 43 -15.81 -24.24 1.65
CA TYR A 43 -15.85 -24.87 2.98
C TYR A 43 -16.72 -24.11 3.98
N GLY A 44 -17.26 -22.93 3.61
CA GLY A 44 -18.09 -22.09 4.47
C GLY A 44 -17.83 -20.60 4.25
N PHE A 45 -18.87 -19.80 4.44
CA PHE A 45 -18.78 -18.34 4.38
C PHE A 45 -18.58 -17.77 5.80
N GLU A 46 -17.38 -18.00 6.35
CA GLU A 46 -17.02 -17.56 7.70
C GLU A 46 -15.61 -16.94 7.73
N LEU A 47 -15.37 -16.06 8.71
CA LEU A 47 -14.03 -15.55 8.97
C LEU A 47 -13.08 -16.71 9.28
N ASN A 48 -11.89 -16.66 8.69
CA ASN A 48 -10.93 -17.75 8.77
C ASN A 48 -9.88 -17.48 9.86
N GLU A 49 -9.38 -18.56 10.48
CA GLU A 49 -8.46 -18.48 11.63
C GLU A 49 -9.07 -17.76 12.84
N TYR A 50 -8.25 -17.05 13.63
CA TYR A 50 -8.64 -16.49 14.93
C TYR A 50 -8.56 -14.95 14.96
N ASP A 51 -7.50 -14.37 14.41
CA ASP A 51 -7.29 -12.91 14.43
C ASP A 51 -8.42 -12.09 13.75
N PRO A 52 -9.05 -12.54 12.65
CA PRO A 52 -10.05 -11.73 11.95
C PRO A 52 -11.28 -11.39 12.79
N PHE A 53 -11.64 -12.22 13.78
CA PHE A 53 -12.76 -11.95 14.68
C PHE A 53 -12.52 -10.71 15.53
N PHE A 54 -11.27 -10.50 15.99
CA PHE A 54 -10.91 -9.28 16.71
C PHE A 54 -11.00 -8.06 15.80
N ASN A 55 -10.46 -8.14 14.57
CA ASN A 55 -10.48 -7.04 13.62
C ASN A 55 -11.92 -6.67 13.22
N TYR A 56 -12.78 -7.68 13.03
CA TYR A 56 -14.20 -7.49 12.78
C TYR A 56 -14.86 -6.76 13.94
N ARG A 57 -14.69 -7.23 15.18
CA ARG A 57 -15.25 -6.59 16.39
C ARG A 57 -14.78 -5.16 16.54
N ALA A 58 -13.50 -4.89 16.30
CA ALA A 58 -12.93 -3.55 16.38
C ALA A 58 -13.51 -2.62 15.31
N THR A 59 -13.70 -3.11 14.09
CA THR A 59 -14.35 -2.37 13.00
C THR A 59 -15.82 -2.11 13.32
N GLN A 60 -16.52 -3.10 13.88
CA GLN A 60 -17.91 -2.98 14.31
C GLN A 60 -18.07 -1.92 15.40
N PHE A 61 -17.24 -1.98 16.44
CA PHE A 61 -17.24 -1.00 17.52
C PHE A 61 -17.04 0.43 16.97
N MET A 62 -16.10 0.60 16.04
CA MET A 62 -15.84 1.90 15.42
C MET A 62 -17.02 2.43 14.60
N ILE A 63 -17.73 1.57 13.86
CA ILE A 63 -18.92 1.98 13.09
C ILE A 63 -20.07 2.36 14.02
N GLU A 64 -20.28 1.60 15.09
CA GLU A 64 -21.41 1.79 16.01
C GLU A 64 -21.21 2.98 16.95
N ASN A 65 -19.97 3.26 17.38
CA ASN A 65 -19.66 4.27 18.40
C ASN A 65 -18.93 5.51 17.83
N GLY A 66 -18.41 5.41 16.61
CA GLY A 66 -17.64 6.46 15.96
C GLY A 66 -16.13 6.37 16.21
N PHE A 67 -15.36 7.02 15.34
CA PHE A 67 -13.90 7.01 15.39
C PHE A 67 -13.31 7.61 16.69
N PRO A 68 -13.83 8.72 17.25
CA PRO A 68 -13.30 9.23 18.53
C PRO A 68 -13.45 8.23 19.68
N ALA A 69 -14.61 7.57 19.80
CA ALA A 69 -14.83 6.56 20.82
C ALA A 69 -13.92 5.34 20.63
N TYR A 70 -13.65 4.96 19.38
CA TYR A 70 -12.68 3.89 19.07
C TYR A 70 -11.25 4.23 19.53
N LEU A 71 -10.82 5.48 19.39
CA LEU A 71 -9.48 5.91 19.82
C LEU A 71 -9.30 5.87 21.34
N GLU A 72 -10.37 6.06 22.09
CA GLU A 72 -10.38 6.02 23.57
C GLU A 72 -10.83 4.66 24.12
N TRP A 73 -10.99 3.65 23.26
CA TRP A 73 -11.60 2.39 23.63
C TRP A 73 -10.68 1.52 24.50
N HIS A 74 -11.07 1.38 25.77
CA HIS A 74 -10.54 0.37 26.70
C HIS A 74 -11.48 -0.84 26.73
N ASP A 75 -11.00 -1.98 26.26
CA ASP A 75 -11.75 -3.23 26.17
C ASP A 75 -11.62 -4.07 27.44
N ASP A 76 -12.61 -3.97 28.33
CA ASP A 76 -12.68 -4.74 29.58
C ASP A 76 -13.03 -6.23 29.39
N LEU A 77 -13.47 -6.63 28.18
CA LEU A 77 -13.78 -8.04 27.88
C LEU A 77 -12.52 -8.86 27.57
N SER A 78 -11.42 -8.20 27.21
CA SER A 78 -10.13 -8.83 26.98
C SER A 78 -9.21 -8.62 28.18
N TRP A 79 -8.30 -9.56 28.44
CA TRP A 79 -7.25 -9.41 29.47
C TRP A 79 -7.77 -9.06 30.89
N HIS A 80 -8.85 -9.71 31.33
CA HIS A 80 -9.39 -9.51 32.68
C HIS A 80 -8.33 -9.81 33.77
N PRO A 81 -8.23 -8.98 34.83
CA PRO A 81 -9.05 -7.82 35.19
C PRO A 81 -8.55 -6.47 34.64
N TYR A 82 -7.53 -6.45 33.80
CA TYR A 82 -6.83 -5.21 33.41
C TYR A 82 -7.46 -4.51 32.19
N GLY A 83 -8.11 -5.26 31.31
CA GLY A 83 -8.62 -4.73 30.05
C GLY A 83 -7.51 -4.54 29.01
N ARG A 84 -7.86 -3.99 27.85
CA ARG A 84 -6.92 -3.68 26.76
C ARG A 84 -7.23 -2.35 26.11
N ASP A 85 -6.23 -1.48 26.02
CA ASP A 85 -6.29 -0.29 25.17
C ASP A 85 -6.20 -0.71 23.70
N VAL A 86 -7.32 -0.63 22.98
CA VAL A 86 -7.43 -1.19 21.63
C VAL A 86 -6.70 -0.33 20.61
N SER A 87 -6.87 1.00 20.66
CA SER A 87 -6.28 1.89 19.67
C SER A 87 -4.76 1.89 19.74
N ALA A 88 -4.19 1.83 20.94
CA ALA A 88 -2.73 1.77 21.15
C ALA A 88 -2.09 0.47 20.67
N THR A 89 -2.84 -0.64 20.70
CA THR A 89 -2.29 -1.99 20.53
C THR A 89 -2.85 -2.72 19.31
N SER A 90 -3.44 -2.00 18.34
CA SER A 90 -4.03 -2.59 17.14
C SER A 90 -3.75 -1.80 15.86
N GLN A 91 -4.06 -2.41 14.73
CA GLN A 91 -3.91 -1.84 13.39
C GLN A 91 -5.08 -0.91 13.05
N VAL A 92 -5.09 0.28 13.65
CA VAL A 92 -6.17 1.29 13.52
C VAL A 92 -6.57 1.54 12.07
N MET A 93 -5.60 1.57 11.14
CA MET A 93 -5.88 1.86 9.73
C MET A 93 -6.66 0.74 9.03
N LEU A 94 -6.51 -0.52 9.44
CA LEU A 94 -7.32 -1.62 8.90
C LEU A 94 -8.80 -1.38 9.21
N HIS A 95 -9.12 -1.13 10.48
CA HIS A 95 -10.49 -0.92 10.94
C HIS A 95 -11.08 0.35 10.30
N THR A 96 -10.30 1.44 10.30
CA THR A 96 -10.72 2.73 9.73
C THR A 96 -11.07 2.62 8.25
N VAL A 97 -10.17 2.04 7.44
CA VAL A 97 -10.40 1.89 6.00
C VAL A 97 -11.54 0.93 5.71
N ALA A 98 -11.62 -0.20 6.42
CA ALA A 98 -12.71 -1.15 6.25
C ALA A 98 -14.07 -0.51 6.59
N GLY A 99 -14.17 0.23 7.70
CA GLY A 99 -15.39 0.90 8.09
C GLY A 99 -15.82 2.02 7.14
N MET A 100 -14.88 2.87 6.70
CA MET A 100 -15.16 3.90 5.70
C MET A 100 -15.63 3.32 4.37
N LEU A 101 -14.98 2.24 3.91
CA LEU A 101 -15.37 1.58 2.67
C LEU A 101 -16.70 0.84 2.82
N HIS A 102 -17.02 0.26 3.99
CA HIS A 102 -18.34 -0.33 4.24
C HIS A 102 -19.44 0.72 4.20
N GLN A 103 -19.25 1.87 4.86
CA GLN A 103 -20.23 2.96 4.83
C GLN A 103 -20.44 3.54 3.43
N THR A 104 -19.40 3.55 2.59
CA THR A 104 -19.46 4.12 1.24
C THR A 104 -19.94 3.12 0.17
N PHE A 105 -19.47 1.87 0.25
CA PHE A 105 -19.63 0.84 -0.79
C PHE A 105 -20.33 -0.42 -0.30
N GLY A 106 -20.77 -0.49 0.96
CA GLY A 106 -21.40 -1.67 1.55
C GLY A 106 -22.75 -2.01 0.93
N MET A 107 -23.45 -1.08 0.27
CA MET A 107 -24.69 -1.31 -0.48
C MET A 107 -25.75 -2.14 0.27
N GLY A 108 -25.90 -1.95 1.59
CA GLY A 108 -26.85 -2.68 2.43
C GLY A 108 -26.39 -4.08 2.89
N SER A 109 -25.18 -4.50 2.53
CA SER A 109 -24.57 -5.73 3.09
C SER A 109 -24.25 -5.57 4.57
N THR A 110 -24.26 -6.70 5.28
CA THR A 110 -23.79 -6.72 6.67
C THR A 110 -22.29 -6.39 6.72
N LEU A 111 -21.84 -5.82 7.83
CA LEU A 111 -20.40 -5.58 8.02
C LEU A 111 -19.62 -6.90 7.92
N TYR A 112 -20.20 -8.00 8.39
CA TYR A 112 -19.59 -9.33 8.35
C TYR A 112 -19.29 -9.75 6.91
N ASP A 113 -20.32 -9.73 6.05
CA ASP A 113 -20.17 -10.05 4.63
C ASP A 113 -19.15 -9.12 3.95
N PHE A 114 -19.17 -7.83 4.31
CA PHE A 114 -18.21 -6.87 3.75
C PHE A 114 -16.75 -7.23 4.13
N THR A 115 -16.50 -7.54 5.40
CA THR A 115 -15.17 -7.94 5.88
C THR A 115 -14.69 -9.26 5.28
N MET A 116 -15.61 -10.17 4.94
CA MET A 116 -15.29 -11.40 4.20
C MET A 116 -14.70 -11.13 2.82
N TRP A 117 -15.30 -10.19 2.08
CA TRP A 117 -14.88 -9.82 0.72
C TRP A 117 -13.68 -8.86 0.69
N PHE A 118 -13.48 -8.09 1.75
CA PHE A 118 -12.42 -7.08 1.85
C PHE A 118 -11.01 -7.56 1.41
N PRO A 119 -10.45 -8.65 1.97
CA PRO A 119 -9.10 -9.11 1.58
C PRO A 119 -9.03 -9.57 0.12
N VAL A 120 -10.12 -10.13 -0.42
CA VAL A 120 -10.22 -10.58 -1.81
C VAL A 120 -10.09 -9.38 -2.76
N VAL A 121 -10.87 -8.33 -2.52
CA VAL A 121 -10.89 -7.13 -3.36
C VAL A 121 -9.55 -6.41 -3.30
N ILE A 122 -9.04 -6.13 -2.10
CA ILE A 122 -7.76 -5.42 -1.91
C ILE A 122 -6.59 -6.22 -2.46
N GLY A 123 -6.56 -7.54 -2.19
CA GLY A 123 -5.54 -8.45 -2.71
C GLY A 123 -5.53 -8.51 -4.25
N SER A 124 -6.70 -8.53 -4.88
CA SER A 124 -6.81 -8.52 -6.35
C SER A 124 -6.45 -7.16 -6.96
N LEU A 125 -6.84 -6.04 -6.34
CA LEU A 125 -6.44 -4.69 -6.80
C LEU A 125 -4.92 -4.50 -6.76
N THR A 126 -4.23 -5.17 -5.85
CA THR A 126 -2.76 -5.13 -5.76
C THR A 126 -2.08 -5.66 -7.04
N THR A 127 -2.73 -6.54 -7.81
CA THR A 127 -2.20 -7.00 -9.12
C THR A 127 -2.00 -5.83 -10.10
N VAL A 128 -2.91 -4.85 -10.09
CA VAL A 128 -2.85 -3.64 -10.93
C VAL A 128 -1.73 -2.72 -10.45
N VAL A 129 -1.55 -2.62 -9.14
CA VAL A 129 -0.46 -1.85 -8.53
C VAL A 129 0.90 -2.42 -8.92
N ILE A 130 1.06 -3.74 -8.90
CA ILE A 130 2.28 -4.43 -9.34
C ILE A 130 2.58 -4.16 -10.82
N PHE A 131 1.57 -4.22 -11.69
CA PHE A 131 1.74 -3.83 -13.09
C PHE A 131 2.28 -2.40 -13.21
N ALA A 132 1.67 -1.44 -12.50
CA ALA A 132 2.05 -0.04 -12.55
C ALA A 132 3.48 0.18 -12.03
N LEU A 133 3.85 -0.48 -10.93
CA LEU A 133 5.18 -0.47 -10.34
C LEU A 133 6.24 -0.98 -11.33
N VAL A 134 6.08 -2.21 -11.82
CA VAL A 134 7.08 -2.85 -12.70
C VAL A 134 7.17 -2.14 -14.05
N ARG A 135 6.05 -1.67 -14.60
CA ARG A 135 6.03 -0.84 -15.80
C ARG A 135 6.83 0.45 -15.63
N THR A 136 6.84 1.03 -14.43
CA THR A 136 7.55 2.29 -14.16
C THR A 136 9.07 2.11 -14.23
N VAL A 137 9.59 0.97 -13.77
CA VAL A 137 11.03 0.67 -13.75
C VAL A 137 11.55 -0.03 -15.00
N SER A 138 10.70 -0.82 -15.68
CA SER A 138 11.10 -1.63 -16.84
C SER A 138 10.23 -1.29 -18.06
N SER A 139 9.35 -2.22 -18.48
CA SER A 139 8.53 -2.13 -19.69
C SER A 139 7.09 -2.56 -19.43
N THR A 140 6.18 -2.24 -20.36
CA THR A 140 4.78 -2.68 -20.29
C THR A 140 4.67 -4.20 -20.20
N THR A 141 5.45 -4.93 -21.02
CA THR A 141 5.41 -6.40 -21.04
C THR A 141 5.86 -7.00 -19.72
N ALA A 142 6.95 -6.49 -19.14
CA ALA A 142 7.41 -6.91 -17.82
C ALA A 142 6.36 -6.64 -16.74
N GLY A 143 5.67 -5.50 -16.80
CA GLY A 143 4.57 -5.18 -15.90
C GLY A 143 3.40 -6.16 -16.00
N LEU A 144 3.01 -6.54 -17.22
CA LEU A 144 1.91 -7.48 -17.45
C LEU A 144 2.25 -8.89 -16.94
N LEU A 145 3.49 -9.35 -17.15
CA LEU A 145 3.95 -10.63 -16.60
C LEU A 145 4.00 -10.58 -15.06
N ALA A 146 4.47 -9.48 -14.49
CA ALA A 146 4.52 -9.30 -13.04
C ALA A 146 3.13 -9.34 -12.39
N SER A 147 2.12 -8.70 -13.00
CA SER A 147 0.75 -8.74 -12.47
C SER A 147 0.15 -10.15 -12.52
N LEU A 148 0.42 -10.90 -13.59
CA LEU A 148 -0.01 -12.30 -13.71
C LEU A 148 0.68 -13.20 -12.68
N PHE A 149 1.99 -13.09 -12.50
CA PHE A 149 2.72 -13.86 -11.50
C PHE A 149 2.29 -13.51 -10.06
N PHE A 150 2.01 -12.23 -9.79
CA PHE A 150 1.45 -11.83 -8.51
C PHE A 150 0.05 -12.42 -8.28
N ALA A 151 -0.81 -12.43 -9.32
CA ALA A 151 -2.18 -12.93 -9.23
C ALA A 151 -2.27 -14.41 -8.82
N ILE A 152 -1.29 -15.23 -9.19
CA ILE A 152 -1.26 -16.68 -8.92
C ILE A 152 -0.27 -17.09 -7.82
N SER A 153 0.43 -16.14 -7.19
CA SER A 153 1.48 -16.46 -6.21
C SER A 153 0.88 -17.12 -4.95
N PRO A 154 1.24 -18.37 -4.62
CA PRO A 154 0.61 -19.08 -3.49
C PRO A 154 0.78 -18.35 -2.15
N ILE A 155 1.97 -17.79 -1.90
CA ILE A 155 2.27 -17.06 -0.65
C ILE A 155 1.38 -15.81 -0.51
N ILE A 156 1.05 -15.17 -1.63
CA ILE A 156 0.20 -13.97 -1.67
C ILE A 156 -1.30 -14.32 -1.62
N LEU A 157 -1.69 -15.46 -2.19
CA LEU A 157 -3.07 -15.96 -2.16
C LEU A 157 -3.46 -16.41 -0.75
N LEU A 158 -2.60 -17.18 -0.07
CA LEU A 158 -2.85 -17.70 1.27
C LEU A 158 -2.99 -16.60 2.34
N ARG A 159 -2.40 -15.42 2.11
CA ARG A 159 -2.42 -14.26 3.03
C ARG A 159 -3.44 -13.19 2.62
N GLY A 160 -4.48 -13.57 1.89
CA GLY A 160 -5.57 -12.66 1.50
C GLY A 160 -6.69 -13.38 0.78
N SER A 161 -7.01 -14.60 1.21
CA SER A 161 -8.20 -15.33 0.77
C SER A 161 -9.46 -14.73 1.39
N ILE A 162 -10.62 -15.19 0.94
CA ILE A 162 -11.91 -14.85 1.54
C ILE A 162 -11.91 -15.18 3.03
N GLY A 163 -12.46 -14.29 3.86
CA GLY A 163 -12.44 -14.43 5.33
C GLY A 163 -11.09 -14.15 6.00
N TRP A 164 -10.01 -13.88 5.24
CA TRP A 164 -8.71 -13.43 5.78
C TRP A 164 -8.74 -11.92 6.13
N PHE A 165 -9.67 -11.49 7.00
CA PHE A 165 -9.77 -10.07 7.38
C PHE A 165 -8.67 -9.68 8.39
N LYS A 166 -7.45 -9.61 7.87
CA LYS A 166 -6.23 -9.19 8.58
C LYS A 166 -5.54 -8.03 7.87
N SER A 167 -4.50 -7.53 8.53
CA SER A 167 -3.72 -6.35 8.11
C SER A 167 -2.91 -6.53 6.82
N GLU A 168 -2.42 -7.73 6.52
CA GLU A 168 -1.39 -7.95 5.50
C GLU A 168 -1.85 -7.55 4.08
N PRO A 169 -3.07 -7.91 3.59
CA PRO A 169 -3.54 -7.48 2.28
C PRO A 169 -3.53 -5.97 2.09
N LEU A 170 -4.03 -5.22 3.09
CA LEU A 170 -4.11 -3.76 3.03
C LEU A 170 -2.73 -3.11 3.13
N GLY A 171 -1.89 -3.61 4.04
CA GLY A 171 -0.52 -3.13 4.21
C GLY A 171 0.32 -3.33 2.94
N LEU A 172 0.23 -4.49 2.29
CA LEU A 172 0.90 -4.75 1.02
C LEU A 172 0.38 -3.85 -0.10
N PHE A 173 -0.94 -3.67 -0.21
CA PHE A 173 -1.53 -2.77 -1.19
C PHE A 173 -0.99 -1.34 -1.06
N PHE A 174 -1.03 -0.77 0.15
CA PHE A 174 -0.54 0.58 0.40
C PHE A 174 0.98 0.71 0.23
N GLY A 175 1.76 -0.23 0.77
CA GLY A 175 3.23 -0.21 0.65
C GLY A 175 3.69 -0.26 -0.81
N LEU A 176 3.13 -1.17 -1.61
CA LEU A 176 3.47 -1.27 -3.03
C LEU A 176 3.01 -0.07 -3.84
N LEU A 177 1.81 0.46 -3.52
CA LEU A 177 1.28 1.67 -4.17
C LEU A 177 2.15 2.89 -3.85
N ALA A 178 2.61 3.01 -2.61
CA ALA A 178 3.54 4.06 -2.20
C ALA A 178 4.87 3.98 -2.96
N VAL A 179 5.47 2.79 -3.06
CA VAL A 179 6.72 2.61 -3.85
C VAL A 179 6.49 2.96 -5.32
N TYR A 180 5.37 2.53 -5.90
CA TYR A 180 5.00 2.92 -7.27
C TYR A 180 4.95 4.44 -7.43
N LEU A 181 4.23 5.13 -6.55
CA LEU A 181 4.06 6.59 -6.62
C LEU A 181 5.39 7.31 -6.41
N LEU A 182 6.25 6.84 -5.48
CA LEU A 182 7.57 7.39 -5.25
C LEU A 182 8.44 7.31 -6.51
N LEU A 183 8.57 6.10 -7.09
CA LEU A 183 9.37 5.89 -8.30
C LEU A 183 8.78 6.62 -9.51
N SER A 184 7.45 6.63 -9.65
CA SER A 184 6.75 7.36 -10.70
C SER A 184 6.92 8.87 -10.56
N GLY A 185 6.94 9.39 -9.33
CA GLY A 185 7.18 10.79 -9.00
C GLY A 185 8.60 11.22 -9.39
N ILE A 186 9.61 10.43 -9.02
CA ILE A 186 11.03 10.68 -9.34
C ILE A 186 11.32 10.57 -10.84
N LYS A 187 10.57 9.74 -11.56
CA LYS A 187 10.69 9.60 -13.03
C LYS A 187 9.96 10.71 -13.79
N SER A 188 9.01 11.41 -13.17
CA SER A 188 8.25 12.48 -13.83
C SER A 188 9.08 13.76 -14.02
N ASP A 189 8.62 14.60 -14.94
CA ASP A 189 9.12 15.90 -15.40
C ASP A 189 9.17 17.05 -14.36
N LYS A 190 9.35 16.75 -13.07
CA LYS A 190 9.56 17.75 -11.99
C LYS A 190 8.41 18.75 -11.77
N GLY A 191 7.25 18.53 -12.38
CA GLY A 191 6.07 19.38 -12.23
C GLY A 191 5.22 19.08 -10.98
N LYS A 192 4.08 19.77 -10.85
CA LYS A 192 3.11 19.59 -9.75
C LYS A 192 2.64 18.14 -9.57
N VAL A 193 2.57 17.39 -10.67
CA VAL A 193 2.18 15.96 -10.66
C VAL A 193 3.23 15.11 -9.94
N SER A 194 4.52 15.42 -10.09
CA SER A 194 5.58 14.75 -9.34
C SER A 194 5.39 14.98 -7.84
N VAL A 195 5.17 16.24 -7.44
CA VAL A 195 4.92 16.61 -6.03
C VAL A 195 3.75 15.82 -5.44
N ALA A 196 2.61 15.81 -6.13
CA ALA A 196 1.43 15.09 -5.67
C ALA A 196 1.69 13.58 -5.49
N LYS A 197 2.45 12.97 -6.41
CA LYS A 197 2.83 11.55 -6.30
C LYS A 197 3.75 11.30 -5.11
N ILE A 198 4.73 12.16 -4.85
CA ILE A 198 5.66 12.00 -3.72
C ILE A 198 4.94 12.16 -2.39
N VAL A 199 4.11 13.20 -2.24
CA VAL A 199 3.29 13.42 -1.04
C VAL A 199 2.32 12.25 -0.85
N GLY A 200 1.64 11.82 -1.91
CA GLY A 200 0.76 10.66 -1.88
C GLY A 200 1.49 9.36 -1.50
N ALA A 201 2.71 9.16 -2.00
CA ALA A 201 3.54 8.01 -1.63
C ALA A 201 3.87 8.01 -0.14
N SER A 202 4.26 9.16 0.42
CA SER A 202 4.56 9.30 1.84
C SER A 202 3.36 9.01 2.73
N ILE A 203 2.19 9.57 2.40
CA ILE A 203 0.96 9.36 3.18
C ILE A 203 0.51 7.90 3.09
N LEU A 204 0.49 7.31 1.89
CA LEU A 204 0.09 5.92 1.71
C LEU A 204 1.07 4.95 2.38
N LEU A 205 2.38 5.25 2.41
CA LEU A 205 3.32 4.43 3.15
C LEU A 205 3.05 4.48 4.66
N ALA A 206 2.70 5.66 5.20
CA ALA A 206 2.30 5.81 6.59
C ALA A 206 0.99 5.07 6.89
N PHE A 207 0.00 5.11 5.99
CA PHE A 207 -1.23 4.31 6.11
C PHE A 207 -0.93 2.82 6.07
N GLY A 208 -0.01 2.41 5.19
CA GLY A 208 0.50 1.05 5.14
C GLY A 208 1.08 0.62 6.48
N LEU A 209 1.95 1.43 7.08
CA LEU A 209 2.54 1.17 8.39
C LEU A 209 1.50 1.07 9.51
N ALA A 210 0.55 2.00 9.55
CA ALA A 210 -0.56 2.00 10.51
C ALA A 210 -1.56 0.84 10.28
N SER A 211 -1.53 0.22 9.10
CA SER A 211 -2.33 -0.97 8.79
C SER A 211 -1.58 -2.26 9.08
N TRP A 212 -0.27 -2.34 8.87
CA TRP A 212 0.54 -3.54 9.03
C TRP A 212 2.00 -3.19 9.35
N GLY A 213 2.50 -3.64 10.51
CA GLY A 213 3.87 -3.37 10.93
C GLY A 213 4.96 -3.86 9.96
N GLY A 214 4.67 -4.88 9.15
CA GLY A 214 5.59 -5.35 8.10
C GLY A 214 5.87 -4.33 7.00
N VAL A 215 5.07 -3.26 6.88
CA VAL A 215 5.36 -2.17 5.94
C VAL A 215 6.68 -1.45 6.26
N GLN A 216 7.19 -1.57 7.49
CA GLN A 216 8.52 -1.08 7.84
C GLN A 216 9.63 -1.62 6.91
N PHE A 217 9.47 -2.83 6.37
CA PHE A 217 10.45 -3.43 5.46
C PHE A 217 10.56 -2.70 4.12
N PHE A 218 9.58 -1.89 3.72
CA PHE A 218 9.66 -1.06 2.52
C PHE A 218 10.58 0.16 2.71
N ILE A 219 10.81 0.58 3.96
CA ILE A 219 11.67 1.73 4.27
C ILE A 219 13.13 1.40 3.96
N LEU A 220 13.54 0.13 4.16
CA LEU A 220 14.89 -0.34 3.87
C LEU A 220 15.28 -0.13 2.38
N PRO A 221 14.58 -0.71 1.39
CA PRO A 221 14.93 -0.48 -0.01
C PRO A 221 14.73 0.98 -0.43
N ILE A 222 13.80 1.72 0.15
CA ILE A 222 13.64 3.17 -0.12
C ILE A 222 14.85 3.96 0.38
N GLY A 223 15.32 3.70 1.59
CA GLY A 223 16.50 4.37 2.16
C GLY A 223 17.78 4.01 1.41
N LEU A 224 17.97 2.73 1.08
CA LEU A 224 19.08 2.29 0.22
C LEU A 224 19.04 2.94 -1.17
N PHE A 225 17.84 3.08 -1.74
CA PHE A 225 17.65 3.80 -2.99
C PHE A 225 18.06 5.27 -2.85
N PHE A 226 17.73 5.94 -1.73
CA PHE A 226 18.18 7.30 -1.45
C PHE A 226 19.71 7.40 -1.30
N LEU A 227 20.38 6.42 -0.69
CA LEU A 227 21.84 6.37 -0.64
C LEU A 227 22.47 6.27 -2.04
N ALA A 228 21.83 5.51 -2.95
CA ALA A 228 22.33 5.31 -4.31
C ALA A 228 22.04 6.49 -5.26
N LEU A 229 20.94 7.22 -5.03
CA LEU A 229 20.45 8.28 -5.93
C LEU A 229 21.50 9.36 -6.30
N PRO A 230 22.33 9.90 -5.38
CA PRO A 230 23.38 10.86 -5.71
C PRO A 230 24.35 10.38 -6.79
N PHE A 231 24.60 9.08 -6.89
CA PHE A 231 25.55 8.49 -7.83
C PHE A 231 24.91 8.13 -9.17
N LEU A 232 23.59 7.91 -9.18
CA LEU A 232 22.86 7.43 -10.35
C LEU A 232 22.29 8.57 -11.21
N ARG A 233 22.04 9.73 -10.61
CA ARG A 233 21.38 10.85 -11.29
C ARG A 233 22.11 12.16 -11.04
N LYS A 234 22.17 12.99 -12.08
CA LYS A 234 22.88 14.28 -12.08
C LYS A 234 21.98 15.48 -11.77
N ASP A 235 20.68 15.28 -11.50
CA ASP A 235 19.74 16.36 -11.22
C ASP A 235 19.60 16.70 -9.74
N ASN A 236 20.70 17.21 -9.20
CA ASN A 236 20.97 17.43 -7.79
C ASN A 236 19.81 18.11 -7.02
N LYS A 237 19.26 19.23 -7.53
CA LYS A 237 18.19 19.98 -6.84
C LYS A 237 16.87 19.20 -6.72
N PHE A 238 16.49 18.45 -7.74
CA PHE A 238 15.21 17.76 -7.77
C PHE A 238 15.21 16.52 -6.86
N ILE A 239 16.32 15.80 -6.85
CA ILE A 239 16.51 14.61 -6.01
C ILE A 239 16.48 14.99 -4.53
N ILE A 240 17.24 16.03 -4.15
CA ILE A 240 17.23 16.60 -2.78
C ILE A 240 15.81 16.96 -2.37
N TRP A 241 15.13 17.75 -3.22
CA TRP A 241 13.79 18.21 -2.89
C TRP A 241 12.81 17.04 -2.74
N THR A 242 12.87 16.05 -3.62
CA THR A 242 11.98 14.89 -3.60
C THR A 242 12.20 14.01 -2.38
N SER A 243 13.46 13.72 -2.03
CA SER A 243 13.79 12.88 -0.88
C SER A 243 13.44 13.55 0.45
N VAL A 244 13.72 14.86 0.58
CA VAL A 244 13.38 15.64 1.76
C VAL A 244 11.86 15.74 1.94
N VAL A 245 11.11 16.04 0.88
CA VAL A 245 9.64 16.06 0.94
C VAL A 245 9.10 14.69 1.31
N PHE A 246 9.60 13.63 0.68
CA PHE A 246 9.15 12.28 0.96
C PHE A 246 9.35 11.90 2.43
N ALA A 247 10.58 12.07 2.94
CA ALA A 247 10.94 11.71 4.31
C ALA A 247 10.18 12.57 5.33
N SER A 248 10.10 13.88 5.12
CA SER A 248 9.42 14.79 6.05
C SER A 248 7.92 14.50 6.14
N VAL A 249 7.24 14.35 5.01
CA VAL A 249 5.80 14.05 4.99
C VAL A 249 5.53 12.67 5.58
N PHE A 250 6.36 11.67 5.28
CA PHE A 250 6.19 10.33 5.81
C PHE A 250 6.36 10.30 7.33
N LEU A 251 7.42 10.93 7.86
CA LEU A 251 7.68 10.99 9.30
C LEU A 251 6.58 11.75 10.04
N LEU A 252 6.09 12.86 9.49
CA LEU A 252 4.97 13.62 10.06
C LEU A 252 3.67 12.80 10.05
N ALA A 253 3.36 12.13 8.93
CA ALA A 253 2.18 11.28 8.83
C ALA A 253 2.26 10.08 9.79
N ALA A 254 3.39 9.39 9.85
CA ALA A 254 3.61 8.27 10.77
C ALA A 254 3.52 8.72 12.24
N ALA A 255 4.16 9.84 12.59
CA ALA A 255 4.07 10.41 13.93
C ALA A 255 2.64 10.81 14.29
N SER A 256 1.81 11.24 13.35
CA SER A 256 0.41 11.59 13.63
C SER A 256 -0.46 10.40 14.03
N PHE A 257 -0.11 9.18 13.61
CA PHE A 257 -0.80 7.96 14.02
C PHE A 257 -0.31 7.46 15.38
N ASP A 258 0.98 7.61 15.69
CA ASP A 258 1.56 7.25 16.98
C ASP A 258 1.26 8.29 18.08
N ALA A 259 1.02 9.54 17.70
CA ALA A 259 0.74 10.64 18.64
C ALA A 259 -0.73 10.75 19.04
N ILE A 260 -1.60 9.85 18.56
CA ILE A 260 -2.99 9.80 19.02
C ILE A 260 -2.95 9.31 20.48
N PRO A 261 -3.34 10.15 21.46
CA PRO A 261 -3.28 9.78 22.87
C PRO A 261 -4.17 8.57 23.10
N SER A 262 -3.58 7.51 23.63
CA SER A 262 -4.34 6.35 24.10
C SER A 262 -4.69 6.56 25.58
N ALA A 263 -5.78 5.94 26.04
CA ALA A 263 -6.24 6.06 27.42
C ALA A 263 -5.18 5.60 28.46
N ALA A 264 -4.23 4.75 28.04
CA ALA A 264 -3.13 4.26 28.87
C ALA A 264 -1.89 5.17 28.91
N ASP A 265 -1.61 5.96 27.87
CA ASP A 265 -0.39 6.79 27.78
C ASP A 265 -0.72 8.27 27.48
N GLN A 266 -0.79 9.08 28.53
CA GLN A 266 -0.91 10.56 28.47
C GLN A 266 0.37 11.27 27.97
N LYS A 267 1.12 10.68 27.03
CA LYS A 267 2.28 11.33 26.42
C LYS A 267 2.19 11.25 24.91
N PRO A 268 1.83 12.35 24.21
CA PRO A 268 2.01 12.45 22.77
C PRO A 268 3.51 12.38 22.48
N GLY A 269 3.99 11.20 22.11
CA GLY A 269 5.36 10.99 21.68
C GLY A 269 5.47 11.16 20.16
N LEU A 270 6.63 11.61 19.68
CA LEU A 270 7.02 11.48 18.27
C LEU A 270 7.29 10.00 17.90
N GLY A 271 6.47 9.06 18.37
CA GLY A 271 6.79 7.64 18.61
C GLY A 271 7.55 6.95 17.47
N TYR A 272 7.21 7.27 16.23
CA TYR A 272 7.86 6.71 15.06
C TYR A 272 9.26 7.27 14.76
N ILE A 273 9.50 8.57 14.99
CA ILE A 273 10.76 9.25 14.64
C ILE A 273 11.99 8.66 15.35
N PRO A 274 11.97 8.36 16.67
CA PRO A 274 13.11 7.78 17.35
C PRO A 274 13.28 6.28 17.09
N THR A 275 12.42 5.63 16.27
CA THR A 275 12.61 4.23 15.90
C THR A 275 13.83 4.04 15.00
N LEU A 276 14.36 2.82 14.96
CA LEU A 276 15.47 2.46 14.07
C LEU A 276 15.16 2.77 12.60
N SER A 277 13.94 2.48 12.15
CA SER A 277 13.50 2.76 10.78
C SER A 277 13.38 4.26 10.49
N GLY A 278 12.90 5.04 11.47
CA GLY A 278 12.86 6.50 11.39
C GLY A 278 14.26 7.10 11.24
N TRP A 279 15.18 6.75 12.14
CA TRP A 279 16.58 7.18 12.06
C TRP A 279 17.28 6.72 10.78
N PHE A 280 17.02 5.50 10.32
CA PHE A 280 17.57 4.99 9.07
C PHE A 280 17.16 5.86 7.87
N LEU A 281 15.87 6.20 7.75
CA LEU A 281 15.40 7.04 6.65
C LEU A 281 15.94 8.48 6.74
N ILE A 282 16.01 9.06 7.95
CA ILE A 282 16.60 10.38 8.19
C ILE A 282 18.08 10.36 7.79
N GLY A 283 18.83 9.34 8.21
CA GLY A 283 20.25 9.17 7.89
C GLY A 283 20.48 9.04 6.38
N CYS A 284 19.69 8.21 5.69
CA CYS A 284 19.79 8.04 4.24
C CYS A 284 19.46 9.34 3.48
N THR A 285 18.44 10.08 3.93
CA THR A 285 18.05 11.35 3.33
C THR A 285 19.11 12.43 3.57
N THR A 286 19.66 12.50 4.78
CA THR A 286 20.73 13.44 5.13
C THR A 286 21.99 13.15 4.33
N PHE A 287 22.37 11.87 4.21
CA PHE A 287 23.49 11.45 3.36
C PHE A 287 23.28 11.90 1.91
N LEU A 288 22.10 11.63 1.34
CA LEU A 288 21.76 12.07 -0.01
C LEU A 288 21.96 13.58 -0.16
N VAL A 289 21.42 14.38 0.76
CA VAL A 289 21.55 15.85 0.71
C VAL A 289 23.01 16.29 0.75
N VAL A 290 23.79 15.77 1.70
CA VAL A 290 25.21 16.13 1.87
C VAL A 290 26.03 15.70 0.66
N SER A 291 25.89 14.45 0.22
CA SER A 291 26.62 13.91 -0.93
C SER A 291 26.30 14.65 -2.22
N THR A 292 25.05 15.04 -2.44
CA THR A 292 24.62 15.79 -3.64
C THR A 292 25.05 17.27 -3.62
N ILE A 293 25.36 17.84 -2.46
CA ILE A 293 25.93 19.21 -2.35
C ILE A 293 27.45 19.19 -2.56
N ILE A 294 28.12 18.12 -2.12
CA ILE A 294 29.58 17.99 -2.22
C ILE A 294 30.03 17.58 -3.65
N MET A 295 29.23 16.77 -4.36
CA MET A 295 29.49 16.33 -5.74
C MET A 295 28.98 17.32 -6.79
#